data_AF-A0A9D7CZA5-F1
#
_entry.id   AF-A0A9D7CZA5-F1
#
_cell.length_a   1.000
_cell.length_b   1.000
_cell.length_c   1.000
_cell.angle_alpha   90.00
_cell.angle_beta   90.00
_cell.angle_gamma   90.00
#
_symmetry.space_group_name_H-M   'P 1'
#
loop_
_entity.id
_entity.type
_entity.pdbx_description
1 polymer ?
#
loop_
_entity_poly.entity_id
_entity_poly.type
_entity_poly.pdbx_seq_one_letter_code
_entity_poly.pdbx_strand_id
1 'polypeptide(L)'
;MTAPADGEGYVWAYDPLHRARSPYPFQAAAFRAFAAAIQCPVLIVSGGPTGFHPLDEDERVGAFRTREIAVIDDAGHMMHWTRPERLAALIVAFFAR
;
A
#
# COMPACT_ATOMS: atom_id res chain seq x y z
N MET A 1 -5.67 11.40 17.54
CA MET A 1 -6.71 12.09 18.33
C MET A 1 -7.11 11.15 19.47
N THR A 2 -7.21 11.65 20.69
CA THR A 2 -7.53 10.85 21.89
C THR A 2 -8.83 11.33 22.52
N ALA A 3 -9.49 10.45 23.26
CA ALA A 3 -10.68 10.75 24.06
C ALA A 3 -10.40 10.41 25.55
N PRO A 4 -11.10 11.04 26.50
CA PRO A 4 -11.03 10.63 27.91
C PRO A 4 -11.41 9.16 28.07
N ALA A 5 -10.71 8.43 28.95
CA ALA A 5 -11.12 7.09 29.35
C ALA A 5 -12.27 7.16 30.38
N ASP A 6 -12.93 6.04 30.67
CA ASP A 6 -13.95 5.92 31.74
C ASP A 6 -13.36 6.04 33.17
N GLY A 7 -12.10 6.47 33.29
CA GLY A 7 -11.34 6.67 34.53
C GLY A 7 -10.21 7.67 34.30
N GLU A 8 -9.11 7.59 35.04
CA GLU A 8 -7.96 8.44 34.76
C GLU A 8 -7.23 8.01 33.49
N GLY A 9 -7.05 8.95 32.55
CA GLY A 9 -6.24 8.77 31.34
C GLY A 9 -6.99 9.02 30.04
N TYR A 10 -6.37 8.60 28.94
CA TYR A 10 -6.87 8.81 27.59
C TYR A 10 -6.85 7.50 26.79
N VAL A 11 -7.85 7.32 25.95
CA VAL A 11 -7.91 6.26 24.92
C VAL A 11 -7.75 6.86 23.54
N TRP A 12 -7.24 6.08 22.59
CA TRP A 12 -7.21 6.50 21.19
C TRP A 12 -8.64 6.61 20.67
N ALA A 13 -8.99 7.79 20.15
CA ALA A 13 -10.23 7.96 19.41
C ALA A 13 -9.99 7.45 17.99
N TYR A 14 -10.50 6.24 17.71
CA TYR A 14 -10.55 5.64 16.38
C TYR A 14 -11.92 4.99 16.21
N ASP A 15 -12.36 4.85 14.96
CA ASP A 15 -13.59 4.12 14.65
C ASP A 15 -13.39 2.62 14.97
N PRO A 16 -14.18 2.01 15.88
CA PRO A 16 -14.07 0.61 16.25
C PRO A 16 -14.09 -0.37 15.07
N LEU A 17 -14.68 0.01 13.93
CA LEU A 17 -14.68 -0.80 12.71
C LEU A 17 -13.30 -0.96 12.09
N HIS A 18 -12.32 -0.09 12.39
CA HIS A 18 -10.92 -0.31 12.00
C HIS A 18 -10.32 -1.54 12.68
N ARG A 19 -10.93 -2.04 13.77
CA ARG A 19 -10.59 -3.30 14.43
C ARG A 19 -11.55 -4.42 14.11
N ALA A 20 -12.60 -4.19 13.31
CA ALA A 20 -13.43 -5.27 12.83
C ALA A 20 -12.53 -6.24 12.06
N ARG A 21 -12.48 -7.48 12.51
CA ARG A 21 -11.85 -8.53 11.71
C ARG A 21 -12.73 -8.70 10.48
N SER A 22 -12.30 -8.17 9.33
CA SER A 22 -12.85 -8.65 8.07
C SER A 22 -12.54 -10.15 8.01
N PRO A 23 -13.54 -11.05 8.04
CA PRO A 23 -13.30 -12.48 8.13
C PRO A 23 -12.75 -13.05 6.82
N TYR A 24 -12.62 -12.24 5.78
CA TYR A 24 -12.14 -12.69 4.48
C TYR A 24 -10.61 -12.61 4.42
N PRO A 25 -9.92 -13.75 4.30
CA PRO A 25 -8.49 -13.74 4.04
C PRO A 25 -8.21 -13.05 2.71
N PHE A 26 -7.01 -12.51 2.57
CA PHE A 26 -6.55 -12.03 1.27
C PHE A 26 -6.53 -13.19 0.26
N GLN A 27 -7.30 -13.05 -0.82
CA GLN A 27 -7.40 -14.07 -1.87
C GLN A 27 -6.41 -13.75 -3.01
N ALA A 28 -5.20 -14.30 -2.94
CA ALA A 28 -4.15 -14.04 -3.92
C ALA A 28 -4.57 -14.35 -5.36
N ALA A 29 -5.33 -15.44 -5.57
CA ALA A 29 -5.86 -15.80 -6.88
C ALA A 29 -6.81 -14.73 -7.45
N ALA A 30 -7.73 -14.22 -6.61
CA ALA A 30 -8.66 -13.16 -7.01
C ALA A 30 -7.91 -11.86 -7.31
N PHE A 31 -6.95 -11.48 -6.46
CA PHE A 31 -6.09 -10.32 -6.70
C PHE A 31 -5.40 -10.40 -8.07
N ARG A 32 -4.74 -11.53 -8.36
CA ARG A 32 -4.03 -11.70 -9.64
C ARG A 32 -4.96 -11.69 -10.84
N ALA A 33 -6.17 -12.25 -10.71
CA ALA A 33 -7.18 -12.19 -11.77
C ALA A 33 -7.60 -10.74 -12.07
N PHE A 34 -7.79 -9.91 -11.04
CA PHE A 34 -8.06 -8.48 -11.22
C PHE A 34 -6.87 -7.73 -11.80
N ALA A 35 -5.66 -7.97 -11.29
CA ALA A 35 -4.44 -7.35 -11.81
C ALA A 35 -4.24 -7.65 -13.31
N ALA A 36 -4.50 -8.89 -13.73
CA ALA A 36 -4.41 -9.31 -15.13
C ALA A 36 -5.51 -8.72 -16.03
N ALA A 37 -6.61 -8.25 -15.46
CA ALA A 37 -7.70 -7.58 -16.19
C ALA A 37 -7.42 -6.08 -16.43
N ILE A 38 -6.47 -5.48 -15.71
CA ILE A 38 -6.09 -4.07 -15.90
C ILE A 38 -5.34 -3.92 -17.23
N GLN A 39 -5.85 -3.05 -18.10
CA GLN A 39 -5.32 -2.81 -19.44
C GLN A 39 -4.50 -1.53 -19.56
N CYS A 40 -4.64 -0.59 -18.62
CA CYS A 40 -3.82 0.62 -18.60
C CYS A 40 -2.44 0.36 -17.97
N PRO A 41 -1.44 1.22 -18.24
CA PRO A 41 -0.18 1.19 -17.53
C PRO A 41 -0.38 1.30 -16.01
N VAL A 42 0.44 0.58 -15.24
CA VAL A 42 0.43 0.60 -13.78
C VAL A 42 1.82 0.92 -13.24
N LEU A 43 1.92 1.96 -12.40
CA LEU A 43 3.12 2.21 -11.60
C LEU A 43 3.02 1.48 -10.27
N ILE A 44 4.01 0.65 -9.96
CA ILE A 44 4.18 -0.03 -8.68
C ILE A 44 5.41 0.59 -8.00
N VAL A 45 5.21 1.18 -6.81
CA VAL A 45 6.29 1.79 -6.04
C VAL A 45 6.57 0.96 -4.80
N SER A 46 7.83 0.57 -4.61
CA SER A 46 8.32 -0.15 -3.44
C SER A 46 9.04 0.79 -2.48
N GLY A 47 8.94 0.49 -1.18
CA GLY A 47 9.58 1.24 -0.10
C GLY A 47 11.00 0.79 0.24
N GLY A 48 11.69 0.10 -0.68
CA GLY A 48 13.00 -0.47 -0.42
C GLY A 48 12.94 -1.67 0.53
N PRO A 49 14.08 -2.12 1.09
CA PRO A 49 14.16 -3.36 1.88
C PRO A 49 13.27 -3.42 3.13
N THR A 50 12.83 -2.25 3.63
CA THR A 50 11.94 -2.13 4.81
C THR A 50 10.48 -1.87 4.43
N GLY A 51 10.16 -2.00 3.14
CA GLY A 51 8.82 -1.97 2.60
C GLY A 51 7.98 -3.16 3.04
N PHE A 52 6.74 -3.21 2.54
CA PHE A 52 5.89 -4.37 2.73
C PHE A 52 6.08 -5.34 1.56
N HIS A 53 6.71 -6.47 1.86
CA HIS A 53 7.06 -7.51 0.89
C HIS A 53 6.36 -8.83 1.26
N PRO A 54 5.17 -9.12 0.69
CA PRO A 54 4.53 -10.42 0.88
C PRO A 54 5.34 -11.53 0.18
N LEU A 55 5.24 -12.77 0.67
CA LEU A 55 6.00 -13.91 0.11
C LEU A 55 5.74 -14.14 -1.39
N ASP A 56 4.55 -13.79 -1.87
CA ASP A 56 4.11 -13.93 -3.26
C ASP A 56 4.16 -12.59 -4.03
N GLU A 57 4.99 -11.64 -3.62
CA GLU A 57 5.11 -10.31 -4.25
C GLU A 57 5.40 -10.39 -5.75
N ASP A 58 6.38 -11.20 -6.15
CA ASP A 58 6.76 -11.34 -7.57
C ASP A 58 5.58 -11.83 -8.43
N GLU A 59 4.76 -12.74 -7.89
CA GLU A 59 3.56 -13.24 -8.57
C GLU A 59 2.49 -12.15 -8.68
N ARG A 60 2.34 -11.33 -7.64
CA ARG A 60 1.38 -10.23 -7.59
C ARG A 60 1.76 -9.12 -8.57
N VAL A 61 3.01 -8.69 -8.53
CA VAL A 61 3.58 -7.68 -9.44
C VAL A 61 3.55 -8.21 -10.87
N GLY A 62 3.92 -9.48 -11.07
CA GLY A 62 3.92 -10.15 -12.37
C GLY A 62 2.56 -10.22 -13.07
N ALA A 63 1.46 -10.19 -12.31
CA ALA A 63 0.10 -10.30 -12.85
C ALA A 63 -0.35 -9.06 -13.64
N PHE A 64 0.27 -7.89 -13.44
CA PHE A 64 -0.04 -6.69 -14.22
C PHE A 64 0.58 -6.76 -15.62
N ARG A 65 -0.25 -6.57 -16.66
CA ARG A 65 0.15 -6.67 -18.07
C ARG A 65 1.18 -5.62 -18.47
N THR A 66 0.90 -4.36 -18.16
CA THR A 66 1.76 -3.21 -18.44
C THR A 66 2.10 -2.55 -17.12
N ARG A 67 3.34 -2.74 -16.67
CA ARG A 67 3.76 -2.28 -15.35
C ARG A 67 5.14 -1.64 -15.39
N GLU A 68 5.31 -0.67 -14.51
CA GLU A 68 6.58 -0.05 -14.18
C GLU A 68 6.84 -0.21 -12.70
N ILE A 69 8.08 -0.47 -12.34
CA ILE A 69 8.50 -0.68 -10.96
C ILE A 69 9.49 0.42 -10.61
N ALA A 70 9.21 1.15 -9.54
CA ALA A 70 10.11 2.12 -8.95
C ALA A 70 10.36 1.75 -7.48
N VAL A 71 11.55 2.07 -6.98
CA VAL A 71 11.93 1.80 -5.59
C VAL A 71 12.39 3.09 -4.95
N ILE A 72 11.90 3.38 -3.74
CA ILE A 72 12.42 4.42 -2.85
C ILE A 72 13.06 3.70 -1.66
N ASP A 73 14.38 3.47 -1.75
CA ASP A 73 15.12 2.55 -0.88
C ASP A 73 14.95 2.78 0.64
N ASP A 74 14.64 4.01 1.04
CA ASP A 74 14.56 4.46 2.42
C ASP A 74 13.14 4.93 2.83
N ALA A 75 12.10 4.50 2.11
CA ALA A 75 10.73 4.91 2.39
C ALA A 75 9.95 3.99 3.34
N GLY A 76 10.26 2.69 3.37
CA GLY A 76 9.47 1.71 4.12
C GLY A 76 8.02 1.61 3.62
N HIS A 77 7.13 1.00 4.42
CA HIS A 77 5.75 0.74 3.98
C HIS A 77 4.91 2.01 3.73
N MET A 78 5.08 3.03 4.58
CA MET A 78 4.25 4.25 4.56
C MET A 78 4.94 5.38 3.79
N MET A 79 5.38 5.11 2.55
CA MET A 79 6.17 6.04 1.71
C MET A 79 5.55 7.43 1.52
N HIS A 80 4.22 7.53 1.56
CA HIS A 80 3.49 8.80 1.49
C HIS A 80 3.66 9.66 2.75
N TRP A 81 4.16 9.10 3.86
CA TRP A 81 4.55 9.82 5.08
C TRP A 81 6.05 10.07 5.15
N THR A 82 6.85 9.07 4.80
CA THR A 82 8.31 9.10 5.02
C THR A 82 9.07 9.78 3.90
N ARG A 83 8.58 9.69 2.66
CA ARG A 83 9.20 10.23 1.43
C ARG A 83 8.14 10.84 0.48
N PRO A 84 7.26 11.74 0.95
CA PRO A 84 6.15 12.26 0.16
C PRO A 84 6.61 12.94 -1.13
N GLU A 85 7.70 13.71 -1.11
CA GLU A 85 8.21 14.42 -2.29
C GLU A 85 8.74 13.46 -3.36
N ARG A 86 9.45 12.41 -2.94
CA ARG A 86 9.97 11.39 -3.87
C ARG A 86 8.83 10.58 -4.50
N LEU A 87 7.83 10.20 -3.69
CA LEU A 87 6.65 9.52 -4.19
C LEU A 87 5.89 10.41 -5.18
N ALA A 88 5.65 11.67 -4.83
CA ALA A 88 4.96 12.63 -5.69
C ALA A 88 5.67 12.81 -7.03
N ALA A 89 7.00 12.92 -7.04
CA ALA A 89 7.77 13.03 -8.27
C ALA A 89 7.57 11.82 -9.20
N LEU A 90 7.58 10.59 -8.66
CA LEU A 90 7.32 9.37 -9.43
C LEU A 90 5.91 9.36 -10.03
N ILE A 91 4.90 9.75 -9.24
CA ILE A 91 3.51 9.82 -9.68
C ILE A 91 3.33 10.85 -10.80
N VAL A 92 3.87 12.06 -10.62
CA VAL A 92 3.79 13.12 -11.64
C VAL A 92 4.50 12.69 -12.92
N ALA A 93 5.69 12.11 -12.82
CA ALA A 93 6.43 11.61 -13.98
C ALA A 93 5.69 10.48 -14.71
N PHE A 94 4.91 9.66 -14.00
CA PHE A 94 4.10 8.61 -14.61
C PHE A 94 2.90 9.16 -15.37
N PHE A 95 2.20 10.15 -14.82
CA PHE A 95 1.05 10.78 -15.48
C PHE A 95 1.40 11.75 -16.61
N ALA A 96 2.64 12.23 -16.68
CA ALA A 96 3.09 13.15 -17.73
C ALA A 96 3.43 12.46 -19.07
N ARG A 97 3.21 11.16 -19.18
CA ARG A 97 3.61 10.32 -20.32
C ARG A 97 2.43 9.97 -21.23
#